data_AF-A0A7Y3SV75-F1
#
_entry.id   AF-A0A7Y3SV75-F1
#
_cell.length_a   1.000
_cell.length_b   1.000
_cell.length_c   1.000
_cell.angle_alpha   90.00
_cell.angle_beta   90.00
_cell.angle_gamma   90.00
#
_symmetry.space_group_name_H-M   'P 1'
#
loop_
_entity.id
_entity.type
_entity.pdbx_description
1 polymer ?
#
loop_
_entity_poly.entity_id
_entity_poly.type
_entity_poly.pdbx_seq_one_letter_code
_entity_poly.pdbx_strand_id
1 'polypeptide(L)' 'MDEGIFHTEYPREVAEFMLTEFGFVLDPGVFGFNKEQIIKKSEALTDMIEKILGLTKGSFVISL' A
#
# COMPACT_ATOMS: atom_id res chain seq x y z
N MET A 1 -10.34 -12.25 -17.49
CA MET A 1 -9.35 -11.62 -18.38
C MET A 1 -8.31 -11.00 -17.48
N ASP A 2 -7.04 -11.22 -17.79
CA ASP A 2 -5.95 -10.49 -17.15
C ASP A 2 -5.82 -9.15 -17.87
N GLU A 3 -5.87 -8.04 -17.12
CA GLU A 3 -5.75 -6.70 -17.67
C GLU A 3 -4.30 -6.38 -18.04
N GLY A 4 -3.32 -7.16 -17.56
CA GLY A 4 -1.90 -6.97 -17.83
C GLY A 4 -1.34 -5.67 -17.28
N ILE A 5 -1.99 -5.07 -16.28
CA ILE A 5 -1.56 -3.81 -15.64
C ILE A 5 -0.71 -4.13 -14.41
N PHE A 6 -1.15 -5.08 -13.58
CA PHE A 6 -0.45 -5.51 -12.37
C PHE A 6 0.33 -6.80 -12.64
N HIS A 7 1.57 -6.85 -12.16
CA HIS A 7 2.47 -7.98 -12.34
C HIS A 7 3.02 -8.37 -10.97
N THR A 8 2.57 -9.51 -10.46
CA THR A 8 3.06 -10.06 -9.19
C THR A 8 2.92 -11.58 -9.17
N GLU A 9 3.90 -12.27 -8.59
CA GLU A 9 3.85 -13.73 -8.42
C GLU A 9 2.92 -14.17 -7.27
N TYR A 10 2.56 -13.24 -6.37
CA TYR A 10 1.86 -13.53 -5.11
C TYR A 10 0.62 -12.63 -4.90
N PRO A 11 -0.37 -12.65 -5.82
CA PRO A 11 -1.47 -11.66 -5.81
C PRO A 11 -2.33 -11.71 -4.55
N ARG A 12 -2.47 -12.88 -3.92
CA ARG A 12 -3.27 -13.03 -2.69
C ARG A 12 -2.56 -12.41 -1.49
N GLU A 13 -1.31 -12.78 -1.28
CA GLU A 13 -0.49 -12.33 -0.16
C GLU A 13 -0.31 -10.81 -0.22
N VAL A 14 -0.12 -10.29 -1.42
CA VAL A 14 -0.01 -8.86 -1.68
C VAL A 14 -1.30 -8.12 -1.30
N ALA A 15 -2.47 -8.68 -1.63
CA ALA A 15 -3.76 -8.12 -1.19
C ALA A 15 -3.93 -8.19 0.33
N GLU A 16 -3.53 -9.29 0.97
CA GLU A 16 -3.58 -9.46 2.44
C GLU A 16 -2.68 -8.44 3.16
N PHE A 17 -1.47 -8.20 2.64
CA PHE A 17 -0.59 -7.16 3.16
C PHE A 17 -1.20 -5.77 3.00
N MET A 18 -1.74 -5.44 1.83
CA MET A 18 -2.42 -4.15 1.63
C MET A 18 -3.55 -3.96 2.64
N LEU A 19 -4.42 -4.97 2.81
CA LEU A 19 -5.53 -4.92 3.77
C LEU A 19 -5.04 -4.74 5.21
N THR A 20 -3.93 -5.37 5.58
CA THR A 20 -3.32 -5.23 6.91
C THR A 20 -2.81 -3.82 7.13
N GLU A 21 -2.10 -3.25 6.16
CA GLU A 21 -1.55 -1.90 6.27
C GLU A 21 -2.66 -0.84 6.36
N PHE A 22 -3.72 -0.96 5.54
CA PHE A 22 -4.88 -0.06 5.59
C PHE A 22 -5.71 -0.23 6.86
N GLY A 23 -5.92 -1.47 7.31
CA GLY A 23 -6.78 -1.78 8.47
C GLY A 23 -6.12 -1.62 9.83
N PHE A 24 -4.78 -1.57 9.90
CA PHE A 24 -4.05 -1.51 11.16
C PHE A 24 -2.96 -0.44 11.19
N VAL A 25 -2.03 -0.46 10.24
CA VAL A 25 -0.83 0.40 10.34
C VAL A 25 -1.17 1.88 10.12
N LEU A 26 -2.10 2.16 9.20
CA LEU A 26 -2.57 3.51 8.91
C LEU A 26 -3.71 3.98 9.82
N ASP A 27 -4.25 3.10 10.67
CA ASP A 27 -5.24 3.48 11.69
C ASP A 27 -4.52 4.18 12.87
N PRO A 28 -4.79 5.47 13.13
CA PRO A 28 -4.18 6.19 14.26
C PRO A 28 -4.55 5.58 15.63
N GLY A 29 -5.67 4.86 15.74
CA GLY A 29 -6.15 4.23 16.97
C GLY A 29 -5.40 2.97 17.37
N VAL A 30 -4.69 2.31 16.44
CA VAL A 30 -3.97 1.06 16.71
C VAL A 30 -2.59 1.33 17.30
N PHE A 31 -1.84 2.25 16.67
CA PHE A 31 -0.45 2.53 17.05
C PHE A 31 -0.20 3.93 17.61
N GLY A 32 -1.21 4.82 17.61
CA GLY A 32 -1.07 6.17 18.16
C GLY A 32 -0.16 7.10 17.34
N PHE A 33 0.09 6.78 16.07
CA PHE A 33 0.92 7.61 15.20
C PHE A 33 0.28 8.99 14.99
N ASN A 34 1.11 10.03 14.97
CA ASN A 34 0.67 11.36 14.61
C ASN A 34 0.45 11.47 13.08
N LYS A 35 -0.17 12.58 12.65
CA LYS A 35 -0.51 12.82 11.25
C LYS A 35 0.70 12.73 10.30
N GLU A 36 1.84 13.31 10.68
CA GLU A 36 3.05 13.29 9.85
C GLU A 36 3.62 11.88 9.68
N GLN A 37 3.56 11.08 10.74
CA GLN A 37 3.98 9.68 10.71
C GLN A 37 3.05 8.84 9.82
N ILE A 38 1.74 9.05 9.89
CA ILE A 38 0.76 8.39 9.01
C ILE A 38 1.01 8.74 7.54
N ILE A 39 1.23 10.03 7.23
CA ILE A 39 1.58 10.48 5.88
C ILE A 39 2.87 9.80 5.40
N LYS A 40 3.91 9.75 6.24
CA LYS A 40 5.17 9.09 5.87
C LYS A 40 4.99 7.60 5.59
N LYS A 41 4.12 6.94 6.35
CA LYS A 41 3.79 5.52 6.16
C LYS A 41 2.98 5.31 4.89
N SER A 42 2.01 6.18 4.56
CA SER A 42 1.26 6.07 3.31
C SER A 42 2.15 6.30 2.08
N GLU A 43 3.12 7.22 2.15
CA GLU A 43 4.13 7.39 1.10
C GLU A 43 4.98 6.13 0.90
N ALA A 44 5.46 5.53 2.00
CA ALA A 44 6.25 4.30 1.96
C ALA A 44 5.42 3.11 1.44
N LEU A 45 4.16 3.00 1.87
CA LEU A 45 3.23 1.97 1.42
C LEU A 45 2.92 2.11 -0.08
N THR A 46 2.74 3.35 -0.56
CA THR A 46 2.55 3.64 -1.99
C THR A 46 3.73 3.12 -2.82
N ASP A 47 4.97 3.48 -2.44
CA ASP A 47 6.18 3.01 -3.12
C ASP A 47 6.33 1.47 -3.05
N MET A 48 5.95 0.84 -1.94
CA MET A 48 5.98 -0.61 -1.78
C MET A 48 4.96 -1.31 -2.71
N ILE A 49 3.72 -0.83 -2.74
CA ILE A 49 2.65 -1.36 -3.60
C ILE A 49 3.06 -1.27 -5.07
N GLU A 50 3.62 -0.14 -5.49
CA GLU A 50 4.08 0.04 -6.87
C GLU A 50 5.13 -1.00 -7.26
N LYS A 51 6.12 -1.24 -6.39
CA LYS A 51 7.17 -2.23 -6.64
C LYS A 51 6.64 -3.65 -6.68
N ILE A 52 5.77 -4.01 -5.73
CA ILE A 52 5.24 -5.37 -5.57
C ILE A 52 4.28 -5.74 -6.70
N LEU A 53 3.53 -4.77 -7.22
CA LEU A 53 2.60 -4.95 -8.34
C LEU A 53 3.24 -4.68 -9.71
N GLY A 54 4.54 -4.41 -9.76
CA GLY A 54 5.25 -4.14 -11.03
C GLY A 54 4.76 -2.88 -11.74
N LEU A 55 4.29 -1.90 -11.00
CA LEU A 55 3.76 -0.64 -11.52
C LEU A 55 4.86 0.39 -11.80
N THR A 56 4.55 1.34 -12.68
CA THR A 56 5.40 2.51 -12.89
C THR A 56 5.32 3.43 -11.66
N LYS A 57 6.45 3.98 -11.24
CA LYS A 57 6.50 4.90 -10.10
C LYS A 57 5.56 6.11 -10.29
N GLY A 58 4.77 6.43 -9.28
CA GLY A 58 3.76 7.49 -9.29
C GLY A 58 2.43 7.13 -9.98
N SER A 59 2.21 5.86 -10.32
CA SER A 59 0.93 5.39 -10.89
C SER A 59 -0.08 4.96 -9.83
N PHE A 60 0.35 4.81 -8.57
CA PHE A 60 -0.51 4.54 -7.43
C PHE A 60 -0.45 5.69 -6.43
N VAL A 61 -1.58 6.04 -5.81
CA VAL A 61 -1.67 7.09 -4.79
C VAL A 61 -2.64 6.66 -3.70
N ILE A 62 -2.18 6.68 -2.45
CA ILE A 62 -3.05 6.57 -1.28
C ILE A 62 -3.52 7.97 -0.91
N SER A 63 -4.83 8.17 -0.93
CA SER A 63 -5.48 9.39 -0.41
C SER A 63 -5.98 9.10 1.01
N LEU A 64 -5.41 9.81 1.99
CA LEU A 64 -5.74 9.73 3.42
C LEU A 64 -6.78 10.78 3.82
#